data_AF-A0A1Y3D4F8-F1
#
_entry.id   AF-A0A1Y3D4F8-F1
#
_cell.length_a   1.000
_cell.length_b   1.000
_cell.length_c   1.000
_cell.angle_alpha   90.00
_cell.angle_beta   90.00
_cell.angle_gamma   90.00
#
_symmetry.space_group_name_H-M   'P 1'
#
loop_
_entity.id
_entity.type
_entity.pdbx_description
1 polymer ?
#
loop_
_entity_poly.entity_id
_entity_poly.type
_entity_poly.pdbx_seq_one_letter_code
_entity_poly.pdbx_strand_id
1 'polypeptide(L)'
;MKTSLEIKQALIQIAERNGRPPFELYFVREVVRAIRSGVYHPMGTVVEAEKIDSDFFATPSLNTKQDQLAAFCAPRGMREILSKNSGVSVSYISSVLSHGTLLTDSAWERLSSAFDRTETEVLRNSRNTKPHGTTTRYNFGCRCADCKSAISSVRKDEYQAKKLKMMTDKYCGVRV
;
A
#
# COMPACT_ATOMS: atom_id res chain seq x y z
N MET A 1 19.58 13.18 26.03
CA MET A 1 18.45 12.51 26.74
C MET A 1 17.86 11.49 25.80
N LYS A 2 17.53 10.29 26.30
CA LYS A 2 16.93 9.25 25.47
C LYS A 2 15.50 9.61 25.06
N THR A 3 15.10 9.26 23.84
CA THR A 3 13.72 9.42 23.38
C THR A 3 12.77 8.46 24.11
N SER A 4 11.46 8.73 24.08
CA SER A 4 10.48 7.80 24.67
C SER A 4 10.47 6.42 24.01
N LEU A 5 10.96 6.31 22.77
CA LEU A 5 11.12 5.04 22.08
C LEU A 5 12.37 4.30 22.60
N GLU A 6 13.49 5.00 22.69
CA GLU A 6 14.76 4.49 23.23
C GLU A 6 14.62 4.00 24.68
N ILE A 7 13.87 4.71 25.53
CA ILE A 7 13.59 4.30 26.91
C ILE A 7 12.82 2.97 26.94
N LYS A 8 11.84 2.78 26.06
CA LYS A 8 11.06 1.54 25.97
C LYS A 8 11.93 0.39 25.47
N GLN A 9 12.77 0.63 24.47
CA GLN A 9 13.69 -0.36 23.92
C GLN A 9 14.70 -0.84 24.98
N ALA A 10 15.29 0.10 25.73
CA ALA A 10 16.19 -0.24 26.83
C ALA A 10 15.50 -1.09 27.90
N LEU A 11 14.26 -0.78 28.27
CA LEU A 11 13.50 -1.58 29.23
C LEU A 11 13.24 -3.02 28.74
N ILE A 12 12.95 -3.20 27.45
CA ILE A 12 12.76 -4.53 26.87
C ILE A 12 14.08 -5.31 26.90
N GLN A 13 15.19 -4.69 26.48
CA GLN A 13 16.52 -5.32 26.50
C GLN A 13 16.94 -5.73 27.92
N ILE A 14 16.66 -4.88 28.92
CA ILE A 14 16.93 -5.18 30.33
C ILE A 14 16.07 -6.37 30.81
N ALA A 15 14.78 -6.41 30.45
CA ALA A 15 13.91 -7.52 30.85
C ALA A 15 14.41 -8.86 30.26
N GLU A 16 14.75 -8.87 28.98
CA GLU A 16 15.22 -10.06 28.28
C GLU A 16 16.59 -10.54 28.76
N ARG A 17 17.55 -9.62 28.98
CA ARG A 17 18.86 -9.98 29.55
C ARG A 17 18.72 -10.62 30.93
N ASN A 18 17.72 -10.21 31.70
CA ASN A 18 17.43 -10.76 33.02
C ASN A 18 16.51 -12.00 32.98
N GLY A 19 16.11 -12.48 31.79
CA GLY A 19 15.20 -13.61 31.63
C GLY A 19 13.81 -13.38 32.23
N ARG A 20 13.38 -12.11 32.35
CA ARG A 20 12.11 -11.71 32.95
C ARG A 20 11.07 -11.43 31.86
N PRO A 21 9.77 -11.59 32.18
CA PRO A 21 8.73 -11.11 31.28
C PRO A 21 8.87 -9.59 31.06
N PRO A 22 8.42 -9.07 29.91
CA PRO A 22 8.43 -7.64 29.63
C PRO A 22 7.73 -6.84 30.72
N PHE A 23 8.26 -5.66 31.04
CA PHE A 23 7.66 -4.77 32.02
C PHE A 23 6.24 -4.35 31.62
N GLU A 24 5.34 -4.26 32.59
CA GLU A 24 3.97 -3.82 32.36
C GLU A 24 3.91 -2.37 31.84
N LEU A 25 2.90 -2.07 31.03
CA LEU A 25 2.75 -0.77 30.39
C LEU A 25 2.68 0.40 31.39
N TYR A 26 2.08 0.18 32.56
CA TYR A 26 2.01 1.19 33.62
C TYR A 26 3.42 1.55 34.11
N PHE A 27 4.22 0.54 34.42
CA PHE A 27 5.62 0.71 34.86
C PHE A 27 6.47 1.42 33.80
N VAL A 28 6.33 1.02 32.53
CA VAL A 28 7.03 1.67 31.41
C VAL A 28 6.66 3.16 31.30
N ARG A 29 5.39 3.51 31.50
CA ARG A 29 4.93 4.92 31.49
C ARG A 29 5.52 5.72 32.64
N GLU A 30 5.61 5.15 33.83
CA GLU A 30 6.22 5.80 34.99
C GLU A 30 7.71 6.09 34.77
N VAL A 31 8.47 5.10 34.27
CA VAL A 31 9.89 5.27 33.93
C VAL A 31 10.09 6.36 32.88
N VAL A 32 9.31 6.35 31.80
CA VAL A 32 9.37 7.36 30.74
C VAL A 32 9.04 8.75 31.30
N ARG A 33 8.02 8.86 32.15
CA ARG A 33 7.63 10.13 32.78
C ARG A 33 8.76 10.65 33.66
N ALA A 34 9.30 9.79 34.53
CA ALA A 34 10.35 10.17 35.48
C ALA A 34 11.62 10.67 34.79
N ILE A 35 12.11 9.96 33.76
CA ILE A 35 13.27 10.38 32.96
C ILE A 35 13.01 11.71 32.26
N ARG A 36 11.80 11.91 31.72
CA ARG A 36 11.46 13.18 31.02
C ARG A 36 11.27 14.35 31.96
N SER A 37 10.76 14.13 33.17
CA SER A 37 10.53 15.18 34.16
C SER A 37 11.74 15.40 35.08
N GLY A 38 12.84 14.65 34.91
CA GLY A 38 14.00 14.71 35.78
C GLY A 38 13.73 14.26 37.22
N VAL A 39 12.69 13.44 37.41
CA VAL A 39 12.32 12.91 38.73
C VAL A 39 13.07 11.59 38.93
N TYR A 40 13.58 11.35 40.14
CA TYR A 40 14.28 10.12 40.46
C TYR A 40 13.39 8.89 40.28
N HIS A 41 13.92 7.87 39.60
CA HIS A 41 13.31 6.56 39.46
C HIS A 41 14.38 5.47 39.55
N PRO A 42 14.16 4.35 40.26
CA PRO A 42 15.16 3.28 40.42
C PRO A 42 15.66 2.68 39.10
N MET A 43 14.77 2.56 38.11
CA MET A 43 15.12 2.12 36.75
C MET A 43 15.61 3.24 35.84
N GLY A 44 15.53 4.51 36.26
CA GLY A 44 15.96 5.64 35.44
C GLY A 44 17.46 5.60 35.15
N THR A 45 18.27 5.37 36.18
CA THR A 45 19.74 5.28 36.07
C THR A 45 20.20 4.08 35.25
N VAL A 46 19.53 2.93 35.42
CA VAL A 46 19.82 1.71 34.67
C VAL A 46 19.49 1.92 33.19
N VAL A 47 18.32 2.50 32.90
CA VAL A 47 17.91 2.81 31.52
C VAL A 47 18.82 3.85 30.90
N GLU A 48 19.29 4.86 31.62
CA GLU A 48 20.22 5.87 31.09
C GLU A 48 21.60 5.29 30.79
N ALA A 49 22.11 4.40 31.65
CA ALA A 49 23.40 3.72 31.48
C ALA A 49 23.41 2.63 30.41
N GLU A 50 22.25 2.03 30.11
CA GLU A 50 22.15 0.93 29.14
C GLU A 50 22.53 1.40 27.73
N LYS A 51 23.42 0.70 27.03
CA LYS A 51 23.64 0.95 25.60
C LYS A 51 22.53 0.24 24.84
N ILE A 52 21.76 0.99 24.07
CA ILE A 52 20.70 0.39 23.24
C ILE A 52 21.39 -0.28 22.07
N ASP A 53 21.46 -1.61 22.10
CA ASP A 53 21.93 -2.37 20.95
C ASP A 53 20.90 -2.18 19.84
N SER A 54 21.27 -1.42 18.80
CA SER A 54 20.41 -1.13 17.63
C SER A 54 19.99 -2.39 16.89
N ASP A 55 20.72 -3.48 17.11
CA ASP A 55 20.55 -4.75 16.40
C ASP A 55 19.40 -5.59 16.99
N PHE A 56 18.95 -5.27 18.22
CA PHE A 56 17.95 -6.06 18.95
C PHE A 56 16.51 -5.80 18.49
N PHE A 57 16.25 -4.61 17.94
CA PHE A 57 15.00 -4.22 17.29
C PHE A 57 15.26 -3.69 15.89
N ALA A 58 16.28 -4.23 15.20
CA ALA A 58 16.38 -4.04 13.78
C ALA A 58 15.05 -4.52 13.16
N THR A 59 14.17 -3.57 12.83
CA THR A 59 13.26 -3.77 11.70
C THR A 59 14.13 -4.36 10.61
N PRO A 60 13.76 -5.51 10.00
CA PRO A 60 14.59 -6.11 8.97
C PRO A 60 14.94 -4.99 8.00
N SER A 61 16.24 -4.70 7.93
CA SER A 61 16.69 -3.53 7.20
C SER A 61 16.11 -3.65 5.79
N LEU A 62 15.40 -2.64 5.30
CA LEU A 62 14.92 -2.55 3.91
C LEU A 62 16.10 -2.36 2.93
N ASN A 63 17.23 -2.98 3.21
CA ASN A 63 18.50 -2.77 2.52
C ASN A 63 18.67 -3.76 1.36
N THR A 64 17.87 -4.83 1.29
CA THR A 64 17.84 -5.68 0.11
C THR A 64 16.69 -5.27 -0.82
N LYS A 65 16.95 -5.32 -2.13
CA LYS A 65 15.95 -5.11 -3.19
C LYS A 65 14.75 -6.06 -3.01
N GLN A 66 14.99 -7.25 -2.47
CA GLN A 66 13.95 -8.22 -2.16
C GLN A 66 13.02 -7.76 -1.03
N ASP A 67 13.54 -7.15 0.03
CA ASP A 67 12.72 -6.64 1.13
C ASP A 67 11.82 -5.48 0.66
N GLN A 68 12.36 -4.60 -0.19
CA GLN A 68 11.58 -3.52 -0.81
C GLN A 68 10.46 -4.07 -1.70
N LEU A 69 10.77 -5.10 -2.52
CA LEU A 69 9.76 -5.79 -3.32
C LEU A 69 8.70 -6.48 -2.45
N ALA A 70 9.12 -7.11 -1.35
CA ALA A 70 8.24 -7.80 -0.42
C ALA A 70 7.28 -6.83 0.27
N ALA A 71 7.80 -5.69 0.74
CA ALA A 71 7.01 -4.62 1.33
C ALA A 71 6.00 -4.04 0.33
N PHE A 72 6.44 -3.77 -0.91
CA PHE A 72 5.58 -3.25 -1.96
C PHE A 72 4.47 -4.25 -2.35
N CYS A 73 4.79 -5.55 -2.37
CA CYS A 73 3.85 -6.61 -2.74
C CYS A 73 3.05 -7.17 -1.55
N ALA A 74 3.18 -6.61 -0.34
CA ALA A 74 2.46 -7.07 0.85
C ALA A 74 0.92 -6.90 0.74
N PRO A 75 0.38 -5.81 0.16
CA PRO A 75 -1.05 -5.71 -0.08
C PRO A 75 -1.56 -6.71 -1.13
N ARG A 76 -2.79 -7.22 -0.93
CA ARG A 76 -3.40 -8.21 -1.83
C ARG A 76 -3.66 -7.60 -3.22
N GLY A 77 -3.29 -8.35 -4.27
CA GLY A 77 -3.49 -7.93 -5.67
C GLY A 77 -2.35 -7.09 -6.25
N MET A 78 -1.34 -6.71 -5.45
CA MET A 78 -0.21 -5.91 -5.92
C MET A 78 0.67 -6.66 -6.93
N ARG A 79 0.83 -7.97 -6.76
CA ARG A 79 1.68 -8.79 -7.62
C ARG A 79 1.16 -8.85 -9.06
N GLU A 80 -0.15 -8.98 -9.23
CA GLU A 80 -0.79 -9.02 -10.55
C GLU A 80 -0.68 -7.68 -11.28
N ILE A 81 -0.86 -6.57 -10.56
CA ILE A 81 -0.78 -5.23 -11.15
C ILE A 81 0.67 -4.88 -11.48
N LEU A 82 1.60 -5.16 -10.56
CA LEU A 82 3.03 -4.96 -10.78
C LEU A 82 3.54 -5.78 -11.96
N SER A 83 3.08 -7.02 -12.10
CA SER A 83 3.43 -7.88 -13.24
C SER A 83 3.02 -7.28 -14.58
N LYS A 84 1.79 -6.74 -14.67
CA LYS A 84 1.30 -6.08 -15.90
C LYS A 84 2.13 -4.84 -16.26
N ASN A 85 2.49 -4.04 -15.27
CA ASN A 85 3.17 -2.76 -15.50
C ASN A 85 4.70 -2.89 -15.72
N SER A 86 5.33 -3.92 -15.15
CA SER A 86 6.77 -4.19 -15.32
C SER A 86 7.08 -5.17 -16.48
N GLY A 87 6.07 -5.92 -16.92
CA GLY A 87 6.23 -7.02 -17.89
C GLY A 87 7.03 -8.20 -17.34
N VAL A 88 7.19 -8.29 -16.02
CA VAL A 88 7.80 -9.42 -15.31
C VAL A 88 6.68 -10.37 -14.87
N SER A 89 6.86 -11.69 -14.99
CA SER A 89 5.79 -12.64 -14.69
C SER A 89 5.46 -12.69 -13.19
N VAL A 90 4.17 -12.86 -12.86
CA VAL A 90 3.71 -13.05 -11.47
C VAL A 90 4.40 -14.23 -10.80
N SER A 91 4.64 -15.31 -11.56
CA SER A 91 5.36 -16.49 -11.08
C SER A 91 6.79 -16.14 -10.70
N TYR A 92 7.51 -15.35 -11.51
CA TYR A 92 8.87 -14.92 -11.17
C TYR A 92 8.89 -14.05 -9.91
N ILE A 93 7.99 -13.07 -9.80
CA ILE A 93 7.85 -12.23 -8.60
C ILE A 93 7.59 -13.11 -7.36
N SER A 94 6.70 -14.10 -7.48
CA SER A 94 6.39 -15.00 -6.38
C SER A 94 7.56 -15.91 -6.01
N SER A 95 8.34 -16.38 -6.98
CA SER A 95 9.55 -17.17 -6.75
C SER A 95 10.66 -16.37 -6.07
N VAL A 96 10.87 -15.11 -6.48
CA VAL A 96 11.81 -14.20 -5.82
C VAL A 96 11.43 -13.96 -4.37
N LEU A 97 10.12 -13.82 -4.08
CA LEU A 97 9.63 -13.56 -2.71
C LEU A 97 9.56 -14.81 -1.82
N SER A 98 9.40 -16.01 -2.39
CA SER A 98 9.08 -17.23 -1.62
C SER A 98 10.22 -18.26 -1.61
N HIS A 99 11.05 -18.31 -2.66
CA HIS A 99 11.99 -19.40 -2.90
C HIS A 99 13.45 -18.94 -3.04
N GLY A 100 13.76 -17.69 -2.68
CA GLY A 100 15.15 -17.19 -2.66
C GLY A 100 15.78 -17.10 -4.05
N THR A 101 14.97 -16.99 -5.10
CA THR A 101 15.48 -16.76 -6.47
C THR A 101 16.22 -15.43 -6.49
N LEU A 102 17.44 -15.42 -7.04
CA LEU A 102 18.24 -14.21 -7.16
C LEU A 102 17.50 -13.19 -8.04
N LEU A 103 17.28 -12.02 -7.45
CA LEU A 103 16.72 -10.88 -8.14
C LEU A 103 17.83 -10.23 -8.96
N THR A 104 17.73 -10.33 -10.29
CA THR A 104 18.71 -9.70 -11.18
C THR A 104 18.53 -8.18 -11.20
N ASP A 105 19.61 -7.44 -11.44
CA ASP A 105 19.56 -5.98 -11.52
C ASP A 105 18.62 -5.48 -12.64
N SER A 106 18.60 -6.18 -13.77
CA SER A 106 17.69 -5.89 -14.89
C SER A 106 16.23 -6.14 -14.56
N ALA A 107 15.91 -7.18 -13.78
CA ALA A 107 14.55 -7.42 -13.32
C ALA A 107 14.15 -6.36 -12.28
N TRP A 108 15.08 -5.96 -11.42
CA TRP A 108 14.84 -4.91 -10.45
C TRP A 108 14.56 -3.55 -11.10
N GLU A 109 15.32 -3.13 -12.12
CA GLU A 109 15.06 -1.88 -12.84
C GLU A 109 13.65 -1.84 -13.47
N ARG A 110 13.21 -2.97 -14.03
CA ARG A 110 11.87 -3.10 -14.61
C ARG A 110 10.77 -3.07 -13.55
N LEU A 111 11.01 -3.65 -12.38
CA LEU A 111 10.06 -3.64 -11.27
C LEU A 111 9.98 -2.26 -10.62
N SER A 112 11.13 -1.67 -10.26
CA SER A 112 11.21 -0.38 -9.57
C SER A 112 10.66 0.77 -10.41
N SER A 113 10.95 0.80 -11.73
CA SER A 113 10.35 1.78 -12.65
C SER A 113 8.83 1.65 -12.81
N ALA A 114 8.25 0.52 -12.42
CA ALA A 114 6.81 0.26 -12.47
C ALA A 114 6.08 0.53 -11.14
N PHE A 115 6.78 0.85 -10.05
CA PHE A 115 6.18 1.06 -8.72
C PHE A 115 5.16 2.21 -8.73
N ASP A 116 5.56 3.40 -9.19
CA ASP A 116 4.67 4.58 -9.21
C ASP A 116 3.40 4.36 -10.04
N ARG A 117 3.55 3.68 -11.18
CA ARG A 117 2.42 3.34 -12.07
C ARG A 117 1.47 2.36 -11.40
N THR A 118 2.03 1.36 -10.73
CA THR A 118 1.28 0.33 -10.00
C THR A 118 0.52 0.93 -8.82
N GLU A 119 1.15 1.80 -8.04
CA GLU A 119 0.50 2.49 -6.93
C GLU A 119 -0.66 3.37 -7.43
N THR A 120 -0.45 4.11 -8.51
CA THR A 120 -1.50 4.93 -9.14
C THR A 120 -2.68 4.08 -9.60
N GLU A 121 -2.41 2.91 -10.18
CA GLU A 121 -3.45 1.98 -10.63
C GLU A 121 -4.23 1.35 -9.47
N VAL A 122 -3.57 1.02 -8.37
CA VAL A 122 -4.21 0.50 -7.15
C VAL A 122 -5.12 1.54 -6.52
N LEU A 123 -4.66 2.80 -6.46
CA LEU A 123 -5.48 3.92 -6.01
C LEU A 123 -6.68 4.16 -6.94
N ARG A 124 -6.53 3.96 -8.25
CA ARG A 124 -7.64 4.02 -9.21
C ARG A 124 -8.63 2.87 -8.99
N ASN A 125 -8.14 1.65 -8.83
CA ASN A 125 -8.96 0.46 -8.64
C ASN A 125 -9.72 0.51 -7.31
N SER A 126 -9.10 0.95 -6.22
CA SER A 126 -9.77 1.13 -4.92
C SER A 126 -10.88 2.18 -4.96
N ARG A 127 -10.80 3.20 -5.83
CA ARG A 127 -11.91 4.13 -6.09
C ARG A 127 -13.04 3.48 -6.90
N ASN A 128 -12.72 2.46 -7.71
CA ASN A 128 -13.67 1.68 -8.52
C ASN A 128 -14.24 0.44 -7.81
N THR A 129 -13.76 0.02 -6.64
CA THR A 129 -14.31 -1.15 -5.91
C THR A 129 -15.70 -0.92 -5.32
N LYS A 130 -16.22 0.31 -5.35
CA LYS A 130 -17.65 0.53 -5.06
C LYS A 130 -18.45 -0.06 -6.23
N PRO A 131 -19.39 -1.00 -5.99
CA PRO A 131 -20.22 -1.57 -7.05
C PRO A 131 -20.95 -0.43 -7.77
N HIS A 132 -20.57 -0.21 -9.01
CA HIS A 132 -21.12 0.80 -9.91
C HIS A 132 -22.09 0.13 -10.88
N GLY A 133 -23.25 0.74 -11.10
CA GLY A 133 -24.27 0.24 -12.04
C GLY A 133 -25.32 -0.73 -11.45
N THR A 134 -25.44 -0.88 -10.12
CA THR A 134 -26.52 -1.65 -9.51
C THR A 134 -27.81 -0.85 -9.40
N THR A 135 -28.94 -1.47 -9.81
CA THR A 135 -30.29 -0.89 -9.88
C THR A 135 -30.72 -0.16 -8.58
N THR A 136 -30.20 -0.61 -7.44
CA THR A 136 -30.48 -0.09 -6.09
C THR A 136 -29.79 1.23 -5.72
N ARG A 137 -28.94 1.81 -6.58
CA ARG A 137 -28.28 3.12 -6.33
C ARG A 137 -28.57 4.20 -7.39
N TYR A 138 -29.62 4.02 -8.19
CA TYR A 138 -29.91 4.80 -9.40
C TYR A 138 -30.38 6.25 -9.21
N ASN A 139 -30.37 6.83 -8.01
CA ASN A 139 -30.73 8.24 -7.91
C ASN A 139 -29.60 9.21 -8.32
N PHE A 140 -28.33 8.76 -8.40
CA PHE A 140 -27.24 9.68 -8.79
C PHE A 140 -26.15 9.16 -9.75
N GLY A 141 -26.11 7.85 -10.05
CA GLY A 141 -25.09 7.27 -10.94
C GLY A 141 -23.65 7.41 -10.40
N CYS A 142 -22.74 6.52 -10.80
CA CYS A 142 -21.33 6.70 -10.46
C CYS A 142 -20.73 7.82 -11.32
N ARG A 143 -20.06 8.81 -10.69
CA ARG A 143 -19.41 9.94 -11.38
C ARG A 143 -17.92 9.72 -11.64
N CYS A 144 -17.42 8.48 -11.52
CA CYS A 144 -16.01 8.19 -11.80
C CYS A 144 -15.69 8.40 -13.30
N ALA A 145 -14.40 8.54 -13.61
CA ALA A 145 -13.95 8.81 -14.99
C ALA A 145 -14.38 7.71 -15.95
N ASP A 146 -14.29 6.45 -15.54
CA ASP A 146 -14.62 5.31 -16.41
C ASP A 146 -16.13 5.24 -16.69
N CYS A 147 -16.99 5.44 -15.68
CA CYS A 147 -18.43 5.54 -15.87
C CYS A 147 -18.83 6.76 -16.72
N LYS A 148 -18.16 7.91 -16.54
CA LYS A 148 -18.39 9.09 -17.38
C LYS A 148 -18.03 8.82 -18.84
N SER A 149 -16.91 8.15 -19.09
CA SER A 149 -16.47 7.77 -20.44
C SER A 149 -17.45 6.79 -21.08
N ALA A 150 -17.90 5.77 -20.35
CA ALA A 150 -18.89 4.80 -20.86
C ALA A 150 -20.25 5.44 -21.15
N ILE A 151 -20.76 6.31 -20.27
CA ILE A 151 -22.01 7.05 -20.52
C ILE A 151 -21.84 7.98 -21.74
N SER A 152 -20.68 8.62 -21.88
CA SER A 152 -20.38 9.49 -23.02
C SER A 152 -20.35 8.71 -24.34
N SER A 153 -19.79 7.50 -24.36
CA SER A 153 -19.79 6.67 -25.58
C SER A 153 -21.21 6.26 -25.97
N VAL A 154 -22.01 5.75 -25.03
CA VAL A 154 -23.42 5.37 -25.29
C VAL A 154 -24.22 6.55 -25.84
N ARG A 155 -24.08 7.74 -25.24
CA ARG A 155 -24.76 8.95 -25.73
C ARG A 155 -24.33 9.37 -27.13
N LYS A 156 -23.04 9.20 -27.47
CA LYS A 156 -22.55 9.47 -28.83
C LYS A 156 -23.15 8.50 -29.83
N ASP A 157 -23.22 7.21 -29.50
CA ASP A 157 -23.80 6.18 -30.37
C ASP A 157 -25.29 6.44 -30.59
N GLU A 158 -26.05 6.78 -29.54
CA GLU A 158 -27.45 7.17 -29.65
C GLU A 158 -27.64 8.41 -30.54
N TYR A 159 -26.78 9.41 -30.40
CA TYR A 159 -26.81 10.60 -31.24
C TYR A 159 -26.53 10.27 -32.71
N GLN A 160 -25.55 9.42 -33.00
CA GLN A 160 -25.24 8.99 -34.37
C GLN A 160 -26.38 8.17 -34.96
N ALA A 161 -26.99 7.26 -34.20
CA ALA A 161 -28.14 6.48 -34.64
C ALA A 161 -29.34 7.37 -34.96
N LYS A 162 -29.64 8.37 -34.12
CA LYS A 162 -30.70 9.36 -34.39
C LYS A 162 -30.40 10.18 -35.64
N LYS A 163 -29.16 10.65 -35.79
CA LYS A 163 -28.73 11.42 -36.96
C LYS A 163 -28.83 10.60 -38.25
N LEU A 164 -28.40 9.34 -38.22
CA LEU A 164 -28.51 8.42 -39.36
C LEU A 164 -29.98 8.20 -39.72
N LYS A 165 -30.85 7.95 -38.72
CA LYS A 165 -32.29 7.80 -38.94
C LYS A 165 -32.93 9.05 -39.55
N MET A 166 -32.61 10.24 -39.03
CA MET A 166 -33.10 11.50 -39.61
C MET A 166 -32.61 11.70 -41.05
N MET A 167 -31.40 11.22 -41.37
CA MET A 167 -30.85 11.27 -42.71
C MET A 167 -31.57 10.29 -43.64
N THR A 168 -31.73 9.02 -43.25
CA THR A 168 -32.42 8.00 -44.05
C THR A 168 -33.87 8.37 -44.32
N ASP A 169 -34.58 8.90 -43.31
CA ASP A 169 -35.98 9.32 -43.44
C ASP A 169 -36.13 10.50 -44.42
N LYS A 170 -35.11 11.37 -44.50
CA LYS A 170 -35.09 12.51 -45.44
C LYS A 170 -34.80 12.11 -46.89
N TYR A 171 -34.08 11.02 -47.12
CA TYR A 171 -33.67 10.57 -48.47
C TYR A 171 -34.49 9.38 -49.02
N CYS A 172 -35.26 8.67 -48.19
CA CYS A 172 -36.14 7.56 -48.61
C CYS A 172 -37.56 8.02 -49.02
N GLY A 173 -37.83 9.32 -49.03
CA GLY A 173 -39.12 9.91 -49.42
C GLY A 173 -39.40 10.00 -50.93
N VAL A 174 -38.59 9.39 -51.81
CA VAL A 174 -38.92 9.29 -53.24
C VAL A 174 -39.81 8.06 -53.43
N ARG A 175 -41.12 8.26 -53.28
CA ARG A 175 -42.13 7.29 -53.74
C ARG A 175 -42.02 7.16 -55.25
N VAL A 176 -41.82 5.93 -55.73
CA VAL A 176 -42.03 5.51 -57.12
C VAL A 176 -43.52 5.62 -57.46
#